data_AF-A0A0G1WUV3-F1
#
_entry.id   AF-A0A0G1WUV3-F1
#
_cell.length_a   1.000
_cell.length_b   1.000
_cell.length_c   1.000
_cell.angle_alpha   90.00
_cell.angle_beta   90.00
_cell.angle_gamma   90.00
#
_symmetry.space_group_name_H-M   'P 1'
#
loop_
_entity.id
_entity.type
_entity.pdbx_description
1 polymer ?
#
loop_
_entity_poly.entity_id
_entity_poly.type
_entity_poly.pdbx_seq_one_letter_code
_entity_poly.pdbx_strand_id
1 'polypeptide(L)' 'MLQIDSPRWNWELGVCKTHGLPEVPCQQCLATHDPDVEVRVGRDELMCLQDSGISMRDLLPAKDGDWLLKRVVI' A
#
# COMPACT_ATOMS: atom_id res chain seq x y z
N MET A 1 5.66 -1.43 10.39
CA MET A 1 4.60 -0.43 10.14
C MET A 1 4.00 -0.82 8.81
N LEU A 2 2.67 -0.79 8.65
CA LEU A 2 2.07 -1.08 7.34
C LEU A 2 2.59 -0.06 6.33
N GLN A 3 3.25 -0.55 5.29
CA GLN A 3 3.86 0.29 4.27
C GLN A 3 3.32 -0.11 2.91
N ILE A 4 2.78 0.85 2.17
CA ILE A 4 2.41 0.64 0.77
C ILE A 4 3.62 1.05 -0.07
N ASP A 5 4.05 0.17 -0.94
CA ASP A 5 5.19 0.38 -1.82
C ASP A 5 4.77 0.27 -3.28
N SER A 6 5.53 0.95 -4.15
CA SER A 6 5.32 0.90 -5.58
C SER A 6 6.68 0.96 -6.28
N PRO A 7 6.98 0.03 -7.21
CA PRO A 7 8.23 0.08 -7.98
C PRO A 7 8.30 1.31 -8.91
N ARG A 8 7.14 1.92 -9.17
CA ARG A 8 7.00 3.17 -9.89
C ARG A 8 7.40 4.37 -9.05
N TRP A 9 7.57 4.26 -7.74
CA TRP A 9 8.01 5.37 -6.91
C TRP A 9 9.50 5.66 -7.11
N ASN A 10 9.86 6.94 -7.24
CA ASN A 10 11.23 7.42 -7.22
C ASN A 10 11.50 8.08 -5.86
N TRP A 11 12.30 7.41 -5.03
CA TRP A 11 12.68 7.89 -3.70
C TRP A 11 13.58 9.13 -3.72
N GLU A 12 14.39 9.31 -4.77
CA GLU A 12 15.29 10.46 -4.89
C GLU A 12 14.51 11.74 -5.25
N LEU A 13 13.52 11.61 -6.12
CA LEU A 13 12.71 12.74 -6.61
C LEU A 13 11.41 12.94 -5.82
N GLY A 14 11.01 11.98 -4.99
CA GLY A 14 9.75 12.01 -4.26
C GLY A 14 8.52 12.04 -5.17
N VAL A 15 8.57 11.34 -6.31
CA VAL A 15 7.47 11.29 -7.29
C VAL A 15 7.33 9.91 -7.94
N CYS A 16 6.14 9.60 -8.44
CA CYS A 16 5.93 8.45 -9.33
C CYS A 16 6.67 8.67 -10.67
N LYS A 17 7.52 7.73 -11.07
CA LYS A 17 8.28 7.70 -12.34
C LYS A 17 7.38 7.77 -13.58
N THR A 18 6.16 7.27 -13.47
CA THR A 18 5.22 7.19 -14.60
C THR A 18 4.33 8.42 -14.71
N HIS A 19 3.82 8.92 -13.59
CA HIS A 19 2.80 9.99 -13.58
C HIS A 19 3.30 11.32 -13.03
N GLY A 20 4.49 11.38 -12.42
CA GLY A 20 5.05 12.61 -11.84
C GLY A 20 4.36 13.11 -10.57
N LEU A 21 3.50 12.28 -9.95
CA LEU A 21 2.71 12.64 -8.77
C LEU A 21 3.46 12.34 -7.45
N PRO A 22 3.38 13.21 -6.43
CA PRO A 22 4.13 13.10 -5.18
C PRO A 22 3.42 12.27 -4.10
N GLU A 23 2.96 11.06 -4.44
CA GLU A 23 2.33 10.12 -3.50
C GLU A 23 2.70 8.67 -3.85
N VAL A 24 2.81 7.79 -2.84
CA VAL A 24 3.12 6.36 -2.99
C VAL A 24 2.00 5.48 -2.41
N PRO A 25 1.33 4.63 -3.22
CA PRO A 25 1.29 4.69 -4.69
C PRO A 25 0.59 5.98 -5.11
N CYS A 26 0.93 6.52 -6.27
CA CYS A 26 0.23 7.71 -6.72
C CYS A 26 -1.24 7.41 -7.05
N GLN A 27 -2.10 8.42 -6.96
CA GLN A 27 -3.54 8.30 -7.21
C GLN A 27 -3.87 7.64 -8.57
N GLN A 28 -3.05 7.86 -9.59
CA GLN A 28 -3.27 7.23 -10.89
C GLN A 28 -2.95 5.72 -10.87
N CYS A 29 -1.89 5.30 -10.18
CA CYS A 29 -1.58 3.87 -9.98
C CYS A 29 -2.67 3.19 -9.14
N LEU A 30 -3.21 3.88 -8.14
CA LEU A 30 -4.36 3.42 -7.37
C LEU A 30 -5.60 3.26 -8.28
N ALA A 31 -5.95 4.30 -9.04
CA ALA A 31 -7.12 4.30 -9.92
C ALA A 31 -7.07 3.22 -11.01
N THR A 32 -5.88 2.87 -11.50
CA THR A 32 -5.70 1.79 -12.48
C THR A 32 -5.45 0.43 -11.86
N HIS A 33 -5.45 0.32 -10.53
CA HIS A 33 -5.12 -0.92 -9.81
C HIS A 33 -3.80 -1.54 -10.28
N ASP A 34 -2.73 -0.73 -10.31
CA ASP A 34 -1.39 -1.12 -10.78
C ASP A 34 -0.92 -2.42 -10.11
N PRO A 35 -0.77 -3.53 -10.87
CA PRO A 35 -0.56 -4.84 -10.29
C PRO A 35 0.76 -4.97 -9.52
N ASP A 36 1.70 -4.05 -9.73
CA ASP A 36 3.01 -4.10 -9.09
C ASP A 36 3.04 -3.36 -7.73
N VAL A 37 1.91 -2.80 -7.28
CA VAL A 37 1.79 -2.23 -5.92
C VAL A 37 1.78 -3.35 -4.88
N GLU A 38 2.55 -3.17 -3.82
CA GLU A 38 2.65 -4.10 -2.69
C GLU A 38 2.24 -3.41 -1.39
N VAL A 39 1.57 -4.15 -0.51
CA VAL A 39 1.33 -3.74 0.88
C VAL A 39 2.19 -4.61 1.78
N ARG A 40 3.22 -4.04 2.39
CA ARG A 40 4.14 -4.74 3.28
C ARG A 40 3.67 -4.63 4.71
N VAL A 41 3.56 -5.77 5.39
CA VAL A 41 3.23 -5.85 6.81
C VAL A 41 4.23 -6.76 7.53
N GLY A 42 4.86 -6.27 8.58
CA GLY A 42 5.76 -7.08 9.39
C GLY A 42 5.00 -8.11 10.22
N ARG A 43 5.65 -9.24 10.51
CA ARG A 43 5.04 -10.34 11.30
C ARG A 43 4.57 -9.88 12.67
N ASP A 44 5.36 -9.07 13.37
CA ASP A 44 5.01 -8.55 14.70
C ASP A 44 3.80 -7.63 14.64
N GLU A 45 3.68 -6.84 13.57
CA GLU A 45 2.52 -5.96 13.37
C GLU A 45 1.26 -6.75 13.06
N LEU A 46 1.37 -7.82 12.27
CA LEU A 46 0.26 -8.72 12.01
C LEU A 46 -0.27 -9.35 13.30
N MET A 47 0.63 -9.73 14.23
CA MET A 47 0.24 -10.23 15.55
C MET A 47 -0.46 -9.14 16.38
N CYS A 48 0.08 -7.92 16.40
CA CYS A 48 -0.56 -6.80 17.10
C CYS A 48 -1.96 -6.48 16.57
N LEU A 49 -2.19 -6.61 15.26
CA LEU A 49 -3.51 -6.41 14.65
C LEU A 49 -4.51 -7.46 15.08
N GLN A 50 -4.08 -8.73 15.13
CA GLN A 50 -4.92 -9.82 15.63
C GLN A 50 -5.32 -9.60 17.09
N ASP A 51 -4.37 -9.21 17.94
CA ASP A 51 -4.64 -8.95 19.38
C ASP A 51 -5.55 -7.74 19.60
N SER A 52 -5.48 -6.75 18.71
CA SER A 52 -6.29 -5.52 18.80
C SER A 52 -7.71 -5.68 18.23
N GLY A 53 -8.01 -6.79 17.55
CA GLY A 53 -9.27 -6.98 16.82
C GLY A 53 -9.44 -6.05 15.61
N ILE A 54 -8.37 -5.37 15.18
CA ILE A 54 -8.36 -4.48 14.02
C ILE A 54 -8.04 -5.31 12.78
N SER A 55 -8.83 -5.19 11.72
CA SER A 55 -8.54 -5.88 10.47
C SER A 55 -7.59 -5.06 9.60
N MET A 56 -6.81 -5.72 8.74
CA MET A 56 -5.98 -4.99 7.76
C MET A 56 -6.79 -4.10 6.83
N ARG A 57 -8.08 -4.40 6.61
CA ARG A 57 -8.97 -3.58 5.78
C ARG A 57 -9.18 -2.20 6.39
N ASP A 58 -9.21 -2.12 7.72
CA ASP A 58 -9.44 -0.87 8.46
C ASP A 58 -8.24 0.08 8.37
N LEU A 59 -7.07 -0.43 7.99
CA LEU A 59 -5.84 0.34 7.82
C LEU A 59 -5.61 0.82 6.38
N LEU A 60 -6.36 0.29 5.42
CA LEU A 60 -6.18 0.57 4.00
C LEU A 60 -7.14 1.67 3.55
N PRO A 61 -6.80 2.42 2.47
CA PRO A 61 -7.70 3.41 1.88
C PRO A 61 -9.07 2.81 1.57
N ALA A 62 -10.15 3.43 2.05
CA ALA A 62 -11.50 2.86 1.99
C ALA A 62 -11.98 2.53 0.56
N LYS A 63 -11.54 3.27 -0.45
CA LYS A 63 -11.93 3.05 -1.85
C LYS A 63 -11.17 1.91 -2.53
N ASP A 64 -9.92 1.68 -2.11
CA ASP A 64 -8.99 0.77 -2.77
C ASP A 64 -8.63 -0.45 -1.90
N GLY A 65 -9.16 -0.51 -0.68
CA GLY A 65 -8.80 -1.48 0.35
C GLY A 65 -8.99 -2.93 -0.08
N ASP A 66 -10.06 -3.23 -0.82
CA ASP A 66 -10.35 -4.60 -1.28
C ASP A 66 -9.34 -5.14 -2.28
N TRP A 67 -8.83 -4.25 -3.13
CA TRP A 67 -7.79 -4.59 -4.08
C TRP A 67 -6.43 -4.61 -3.40
N LEU A 68 -6.12 -3.64 -2.53
CA LEU A 68 -4.87 -3.57 -1.77
C LEU A 68 -4.69 -4.76 -0.81
N LEU A 69 -5.76 -5.29 -0.23
CA LEU A 69 -5.71 -6.51 0.58
C LEU A 69 -5.15 -7.72 -0.19
N LYS A 70 -5.37 -7.77 -1.51
CA LYS A 70 -4.85 -8.84 -2.38
C LYS A 70 -3.37 -8.64 -2.72
N ARG A 71 -2.79 -7.51 -2.32
CA ARG A 71 -1.37 -7.13 -2.53
C ARG A 71 -0.54 -7.23 -1.27
N VAL A 72 -1.11 -7.79 -0.19
CA VAL A 72 -0.39 -7.91 1.07
C VAL A 72 0.69 -8.98 0.96
N VAL A 73 1.90 -8.60 1.37
CA VAL A 73 3.07 -9.46 1.51
C VAL A 73 3.58 -9.36 2.95
N ILE A 74 3.95 -10.51 3.53
CA ILE A 74 4.40 -10.68 4.92
C ILE A 74 5.89 -11.05 4.91
#